data_AF-J9CM60-F1
#
_entry.id   AF-J9CM60-F1
#
_cell.length_a   1.000
_cell.length_b   1.000
_cell.length_c   1.000
_cell.angle_alpha   90.00
_cell.angle_beta   90.00
_cell.angle_gamma   90.00
#
_symmetry.space_group_name_H-M   'P 1'
#
loop_
_entity.id
_entity.type
_entity.pdbx_description
1 polymer ?
#
loop_
_entity_poly.entity_id
_entity_poly.type
_entity_poly.pdbx_seq_one_letter_code
_entity_poly.pdbx_strand_id
1 'polypeptide(L)' 'MNQKELSEIRRRIRPDRNNIQRIYGCYVNGGKEIISYIDESVGLLSKEEAEKY' A
#
# COMPACT_ATOMS: atom_id res chain seq x y z
N MET A 1 13.07 3.46 -8.03
CA MET A 1 12.49 4.48 -7.14
C MET A 1 13.55 4.90 -6.14
N ASN A 2 13.86 6.19 -6.06
CA ASN A 2 14.89 6.72 -5.15
C ASN A 2 14.29 7.13 -3.79
N GLN A 3 15.15 7.43 -2.81
CA GLN A 3 14.72 7.78 -1.46
C GLN A 3 13.85 9.04 -1.40
N LYS A 4 14.06 9.99 -2.30
CA LYS A 4 13.28 11.24 -2.40
C LYS A 4 11.87 10.95 -2.91
N GLU A 5 11.74 10.15 -3.95
CA GLU A 5 10.45 9.68 -4.51
C GLU A 5 9.66 8.90 -3.46
N LEU A 6 10.32 8.00 -2.72
CA LEU A 6 9.72 7.24 -1.64
C LEU A 6 9.17 8.15 -0.53
N SER A 7 9.94 9.17 -0.16
CA SER A 7 9.58 10.14 0.88
C SER A 7 8.38 11.01 0.47
N GLU A 8 8.31 11.43 -0.80
CA GLU A 8 7.17 12.19 -1.32
C GLU A 8 5.89 11.35 -1.37
N ILE A 9 5.99 10.07 -1.77
CA ILE A 9 4.86 9.14 -1.75
C ILE A 9 4.37 8.94 -0.31
N ARG A 10 5.26 8.63 0.64
CA ARG A 10 4.93 8.49 2.06
C ARG A 10 4.28 9.76 2.62
N ARG A 11 4.73 10.96 2.21
CA ARG A 11 4.14 12.23 2.62
C ARG A 11 2.71 12.43 2.11
N ARG A 12 2.40 11.96 0.90
CA ARG A 12 1.07 12.09 0.28
C ARG A 12 0.07 11.05 0.77
N ILE A 13 0.53 9.85 1.12
CA ILE A 13 -0.31 8.73 1.58
C ILE A 13 -0.38 8.70 3.11
N ARG A 14 -0.16 9.82 3.81
CA ARG A 14 -0.39 9.85 5.26
C ARG A 14 -1.88 9.73 5.60
N PRO A 15 -2.27 8.92 6.59
CA PRO A 15 -3.68 8.72 6.95
C PRO A 15 -4.44 10.01 7.31
N ASP A 16 -3.74 11.02 7.83
CA ASP A 16 -4.30 12.32 8.22
C ASP A 16 -4.45 13.32 7.05
N ARG A 17 -3.86 13.01 5.87
CA ARG A 17 -3.80 13.93 4.72
C ARG A 17 -4.23 13.32 3.39
N ASN A 18 -4.82 12.13 3.41
CA ASN A 18 -5.34 11.49 2.20
C ASN A 18 -6.75 10.94 2.43
N ASN A 19 -7.51 10.80 1.34
CA ASN A 19 -8.86 10.20 1.35
C ASN A 19 -8.87 8.80 0.71
N ILE A 20 -7.74 8.08 0.79
CA ILE A 20 -7.61 6.71 0.28
C ILE A 20 -8.15 5.79 1.36
N GLN A 21 -9.30 5.19 1.10
CA GLN A 21 -10.00 4.37 2.08
C GLN A 21 -9.74 2.87 1.91
N ARG A 22 -9.32 2.45 0.71
CA ARG A 22 -9.22 1.04 0.34
C ARG A 22 -8.16 0.83 -0.75
N ILE A 23 -7.45 -0.29 -0.69
CA ILE A 23 -6.46 -0.72 -1.68
C ILE A 23 -6.95 -2.03 -2.29
N TYR A 24 -6.94 -2.07 -3.62
CA TYR A 24 -7.24 -3.26 -4.40
C TYR A 24 -6.00 -3.69 -5.17
N GLY A 25 -5.78 -4.99 -5.25
CA GLY A 25 -4.64 -5.54 -5.99
C GLY A 25 -4.74 -7.03 -6.18
N CYS A 26 -3.74 -7.60 -6.84
CA CYS A 26 -3.57 -9.04 -6.96
C CYS A 26 -2.10 -9.37 -7.10
N TYR A 27 -1.71 -10.57 -6.65
CA TYR A 27 -0.38 -11.11 -6.94
C TYR A 27 -0.47 -12.00 -8.16
N VAL A 28 0.42 -11.75 -9.13
CA VAL A 28 0.50 -12.50 -10.38
C VAL A 28 1.82 -13.27 -10.42
N ASN A 29 1.75 -14.56 -10.71
CA ASN A 29 2.94 -15.41 -10.80
C ASN A 29 3.66 -15.27 -12.18
N GLY A 30 4.78 -15.97 -12.35
CA GLY A 30 5.53 -15.98 -13.61
C GLY A 30 4.75 -16.55 -14.82
N GLY A 31 3.70 -17.33 -14.57
CA GLY A 31 2.75 -17.84 -15.56
C GLY A 31 1.64 -16.87 -15.93
N LYS A 32 1.64 -15.64 -15.38
CA LYS A 32 0.58 -14.62 -15.55
C LYS A 32 -0.76 -15.00 -14.90
N GLU A 33 -0.75 -15.90 -13.94
CA GLU A 33 -1.95 -16.28 -13.20
C GLU A 33 -2.08 -15.42 -11.95
N ILE A 34 -3.30 -14.98 -11.66
CA ILE A 34 -3.63 -14.36 -10.38
C ILE A 34 -3.68 -15.46 -9.32
N ILE A 35 -2.77 -15.40 -8.34
CA ILE A 35 -2.72 -16.39 -7.26
C ILE A 35 -3.26 -15.85 -5.93
N SER A 36 -3.49 -14.54 -5.82
CA SER A 36 -4.18 -13.94 -4.67
C SER A 36 -4.75 -12.57 -5.03
N TYR A 37 -5.78 -12.15 -4.30
CA TYR A 37 -6.37 -10.82 -4.36
C TYR A 37 -6.06 -10.06 -3.07
N ILE A 38 -5.91 -8.75 -3.19
CA ILE A 38 -5.80 -7.79 -2.09
C ILE A 38 -7.04 -6.92 -2.16
N ASP A 39 -7.77 -6.84 -1.05
CA ASP A 39 -8.97 -6.00 -0.94
C ASP A 39 -9.09 -5.47 0.50
N GLU A 40 -8.21 -4.54 0.84
CA GLU A 40 -7.96 -4.13 2.22
C GLU A 40 -8.34 -2.66 2.47
N SER A 41 -8.97 -2.38 3.62
CA SER A 41 -9.24 -1.00 4.02
C SER A 41 -7.99 -0.36 4.61
N VAL A 42 -7.62 0.80 4.09
CA VAL A 42 -6.45 1.56 4.55
C VAL A 42 -6.62 2.08 5.96
N GLY A 43 -7.86 2.29 6.41
CA GLY A 43 -8.16 2.69 7.79
C GLY A 43 -7.88 1.60 8.84
N LEU A 44 -7.76 0.33 8.41
CA LEU A 44 -7.50 -0.82 9.28
C LEU A 44 -6.05 -1.32 9.22
N LEU A 45 -5.24 -0.81 8.27
CA LEU A 45 -3.79 -1.03 8.25
C LEU A 45 -3.18 -0.29 9.44
N SER A 46 -3.17 -0.96 10.59
CA SER A 46 -2.68 -0.42 11.85
C SER A 46 -1.20 -0.07 11.75
N LYS A 47 -0.81 0.97 12.50
CA LYS A 47 0.56 1.52 12.61
C LYS A 47 1.69 0.48 12.74
N GLU A 48 1.39 -0.73 13.20
CA GLU A 48 2.34 -1.84 13.37
C GLU A 48 3.01 -2.31 12.06
N GLU A 49 2.36 -2.16 10.90
CA GLU A 49 3.01 -2.49 9.61
C GLU A 49 3.85 -1.32 9.06
N ALA A 50 3.50 -0.08 9.44
CA ALA A 50 4.21 1.13 9.01
C ALA A 50 5.57 1.29 9.70
N GLU A 51 5.76 0.71 10.88
CA GLU A 51 7.03 0.77 11.65
C GLU A 51 8.01 -0.36 11.29
N LYS A 52 7.59 -1.35 10.48
CA LYS A 52 8.45 -2.48 10.09
C LYS A 52 9.38 -2.17 8.90
N TYR A 53 9.22 -1.02 8.23
CA TYR A 53 9.98 -0.64 7.01
C TYR A 53 10.37 0.84 6.87
#